data_AF-A0A2P2FRQ0-F1
#
_entry.id   AF-A0A2P2FRQ0-F1
#
_cell.length_a   1.000
_cell.length_b   1.000
_cell.length_c   1.000
_cell.angle_alpha   90.00
_cell.angle_beta   90.00
_cell.angle_gamma   90.00
#
_symmetry.space_group_name_H-M   'P 1'
#
loop_
_entity.id
_entity.type
_entity.pdbx_description
1 polymer ?
#
loop_
_entity_poly.entity_id
_entity_poly.type
_entity_poly.pdbx_seq_one_letter_code
_entity_poly.pdbx_strand_id
1 'polypeptide(L)'
;MDTALWIVAWLLAVMYVVSGVGKLFLRREKIAGVASAAGWVLDFSPGAVKFIGLVEILGAAGLILPALLDIAPELVPLAALGLALVMAGAVVVRLRRREPLVALLDLGYLALCAFVAIGRA
;
A
#
# COMPACT_ATOMS: atom_id res chain seq x y z
N MET A 1 19.64 7.45 -11.10
CA MET A 1 18.17 7.23 -11.11
C MET A 1 17.79 6.10 -10.16
N ASP A 2 18.68 5.13 -9.93
CA ASP A 2 18.48 4.06 -8.94
C ASP A 2 18.32 4.54 -7.51
N THR A 3 19.09 5.55 -7.06
CA THR A 3 19.00 6.04 -5.68
C THR A 3 17.61 6.57 -5.34
N ALA A 4 16.99 7.34 -6.25
CA ALA A 4 15.64 7.85 -6.05
C ALA A 4 14.61 6.71 -6.01
N LEU A 5 14.71 5.72 -6.91
CA LEU A 5 13.84 4.54 -6.91
C LEU A 5 14.00 3.72 -5.63
N TRP A 6 15.22 3.55 -5.14
CA TRP A 6 15.48 2.86 -3.87
C TRP A 6 14.89 3.61 -2.68
N ILE A 7 15.05 4.94 -2.62
CA ILE A 7 14.47 5.75 -1.55
C ILE A 7 12.95 5.60 -1.54
N VAL A 8 12.31 5.72 -2.72
CA VAL A 8 10.85 5.58 -2.83
C VAL A 8 10.40 4.15 -2.51
N ALA A 9 11.10 3.13 -2.99
CA ALA A 9 10.77 1.74 -2.71
C ALA A 9 10.85 1.43 -1.21
N TRP A 10 11.91 1.87 -0.51
CA TRP A 10 12.04 1.70 0.93
C TRP A 10 10.97 2.46 1.70
N LEU A 11 10.68 3.70 1.30
CA LEU A 11 9.61 4.50 1.90
C LEU A 11 8.26 3.78 1.79
N LEU A 12 7.90 3.35 0.58
CA LEU A 12 6.66 2.60 0.34
C LEU A 12 6.65 1.29 1.14
N ALA A 13 7.74 0.53 1.12
CA ALA A 13 7.82 -0.74 1.82
C ALA A 13 7.58 -0.58 3.33
N VAL A 14 8.22 0.40 3.98
CA VAL A 14 8.00 0.68 5.41
C VAL A 14 6.55 1.08 5.67
N MET A 15 5.99 1.99 4.88
CA MET A 15 4.60 2.44 5.04
C MET A 15 3.61 1.28 4.91
N TYR A 16 3.78 0.43 3.89
CA TYR A 16 2.91 -0.72 3.65
C TYR A 16 3.08 -1.84 4.66
N VAL A 17 4.29 -2.08 5.18
CA VAL A 17 4.50 -3.05 6.27
C VAL A 17 3.80 -2.56 7.53
N VAL A 18 4.00 -1.30 7.95
CA VAL A 18 3.34 -0.75 9.14
C VAL A 18 1.82 -0.80 9.00
N SER A 19 1.31 -0.39 7.84
CA SER A 19 -0.12 -0.42 7.50
C SER A 19 -0.68 -1.84 7.53
N GLY A 20 -0.01 -2.79 6.88
CA GLY A 20 -0.46 -4.17 6.76
C GLY A 20 -0.39 -4.95 8.07
N VAL A 21 0.67 -4.74 8.87
CA VAL A 21 0.78 -5.31 10.22
C VAL A 21 -0.36 -4.79 11.10
N GLY A 22 -0.65 -3.48 11.03
CA GLY A 22 -1.81 -2.91 11.70
C GLY A 22 -3.12 -3.63 11.34
N LYS A 23 -3.37 -3.85 10.05
CA LYS A 23 -4.57 -4.52 9.54
C LYS A 23 -4.66 -6.01 9.89
N LEU A 24 -3.53 -6.70 10.02
CA LEU A 24 -3.50 -8.13 10.36
C LEU A 24 -3.73 -8.40 11.85
N PHE A 25 -3.11 -7.59 12.72
CA PHE A 25 -3.05 -7.87 14.16
C PHE A 25 -4.02 -7.05 15.00
N LEU A 26 -4.43 -5.87 14.54
CA LEU A 26 -5.39 -5.06 15.27
C LEU A 26 -6.82 -5.41 14.85
N ARG A 27 -7.75 -5.33 15.81
CA ARG A 27 -9.18 -5.41 15.52
C ARG A 27 -9.62 -4.15 14.76
N ARG A 28 -10.54 -4.30 13.81
CA ARG A 28 -11.02 -3.20 12.95
C ARG A 28 -11.60 -2.03 13.75
N GLU A 29 -12.20 -2.29 14.91
CA GLU A 29 -12.73 -1.26 15.80
C GLU A 29 -11.60 -0.43 16.41
N LYS A 30 -10.48 -1.06 16.78
CA LYS A 30 -9.29 -0.36 17.26
C LYS A 30 -8.65 0.45 16.13
N ILE A 31 -8.56 -0.10 14.92
CA ILE A 31 -8.04 0.60 13.74
C ILE A 31 -8.88 1.85 13.44
N ALA A 32 -10.22 1.71 13.43
CA ALA A 32 -11.15 2.82 13.21
C ALA A 32 -11.00 3.94 14.24
N GLY A 33 -10.53 3.62 15.46
CA GLY A 33 -10.27 4.59 16.52
C GLY A 33 -8.92 5.31 16.43
N VAL A 34 -7.99 4.87 15.58
CA VAL A 34 -6.64 5.50 15.47
C VAL A 34 -6.70 6.86 14.78
N ALA A 35 -7.59 7.02 13.80
CA ALA A 35 -7.79 8.27 13.08
C ALA A 35 -9.22 8.33 12.53
N SER A 36 -9.78 9.53 12.37
CA SER A 36 -11.11 9.73 11.76
C SER A 36 -11.20 9.08 10.38
N ALA A 37 -10.14 9.22 9.57
CA ALA A 37 -10.01 8.59 8.27
C ALA A 37 -9.81 7.06 8.34
N ALA A 38 -9.62 6.43 9.49
CA ALA A 38 -9.50 4.97 9.56
C ALA A 38 -10.87 4.26 9.59
N GLY A 39 -11.98 4.99 9.70
CA GLY A 39 -13.32 4.41 9.84
C GLY A 39 -13.81 3.53 8.69
N TRP A 40 -13.18 3.57 7.51
CA TRP A 40 -13.52 2.72 6.36
C TRP A 40 -13.42 1.22 6.66
N VAL A 41 -12.54 0.83 7.59
CA VAL A 41 -12.36 -0.58 7.96
C VAL A 41 -13.62 -1.22 8.56
N LEU A 42 -14.58 -0.40 9.02
CA LEU A 42 -15.87 -0.87 9.53
C LEU A 42 -16.87 -1.22 8.42
N ASP A 43 -16.70 -0.67 7.21
CA ASP A 43 -17.57 -0.98 6.06
C ASP A 43 -17.26 -2.36 5.46
N PHE A 44 -16.11 -2.93 5.80
CA PHE A 44 -15.62 -4.19 5.27
C PHE A 44 -15.64 -5.28 6.33
N SER A 45 -15.71 -6.53 5.86
CA SER A 45 -15.58 -7.69 6.75
C SER A 45 -14.17 -7.73 7.35
N PRO A 46 -14.00 -8.29 8.57
CA PRO A 46 -12.67 -8.41 9.18
C PRO A 46 -11.70 -9.20 8.29
N GLY A 47 -12.21 -10.22 7.58
CA GLY A 47 -11.41 -11.01 6.63
C GLY A 47 -10.90 -10.19 5.45
N ALA A 48 -11.73 -9.30 4.89
CA ALA A 48 -11.31 -8.41 3.80
C ALA A 48 -10.22 -7.43 4.25
N VAL A 49 -10.35 -6.82 5.44
CA VAL A 49 -9.33 -5.91 5.98
C VAL A 49 -8.00 -6.64 6.20
N LYS A 50 -8.04 -7.87 6.74
CA LYS A 50 -6.85 -8.71 6.91
C LYS A 50 -6.22 -9.10 5.58
N PHE A 51 -7.04 -9.44 4.58
CA PHE A 51 -6.56 -9.75 3.24
C PHE A 51 -5.83 -8.56 2.61
N ILE A 52 -6.38 -7.35 2.72
CA ILE A 52 -5.69 -6.12 2.28
C ILE A 52 -4.34 -5.99 2.99
N GLY A 53 -4.32 -6.17 4.32
CA GLY A 53 -3.07 -6.09 5.08
C GLY A 53 -2.01 -7.11 4.67
N LEU A 54 -2.44 -8.34 4.33
CA LEU A 54 -1.55 -9.36 3.80
C LEU A 54 -0.98 -8.96 2.44
N VAL A 55 -1.82 -8.48 1.53
CA VAL A 55 -1.40 -8.01 0.19
C VAL A 55 -0.43 -6.84 0.30
N GLU A 56 -0.65 -5.88 1.22
CA GLU A 56 0.26 -4.77 1.46
C GLU A 56 1.65 -5.25 1.91
N ILE A 57 1.71 -6.20 2.84
CA ILE A 57 3.00 -6.76 3.30
C ILE A 57 3.71 -7.51 2.18
N LEU A 58 2.99 -8.34 1.42
CA LEU A 58 3.56 -9.07 0.28
C LEU A 58 4.07 -8.11 -0.80
N GLY A 59 3.31 -7.07 -1.11
CA GLY A 59 3.72 -6.02 -2.04
C GLY A 59 4.96 -5.28 -1.55
N ALA A 60 5.02 -4.91 -0.25
CA ALA A 60 6.19 -4.28 0.34
C ALA A 60 7.44 -5.16 0.26
N ALA A 61 7.29 -6.46 0.55
CA ALA A 61 8.38 -7.43 0.40
C ALA A 61 8.81 -7.55 -1.07
N GLY A 62 7.85 -7.61 -2.00
CA GLY A 62 8.10 -7.67 -3.44
C GLY A 62 8.75 -6.42 -4.03
N LEU A 63 8.60 -5.25 -3.41
CA LEU A 63 9.30 -4.02 -3.81
C LEU A 63 10.80 -4.05 -3.50
N ILE A 64 11.21 -4.79 -2.46
CA ILE A 64 12.58 -4.74 -1.92
C ILE A 64 13.34 -6.04 -2.17
N LEU A 65 12.80 -7.18 -1.76
CA LEU A 65 13.53 -8.45 -1.73
C LEU A 65 14.05 -8.90 -3.11
N PRO A 66 13.25 -8.86 -4.21
CA PRO A 66 13.73 -9.33 -5.51
C PRO A 66 14.92 -8.52 -6.03
N ALA A 67 14.87 -7.19 -5.88
CA ALA A 67 15.96 -6.30 -6.27
C ALA A 67 17.16 -6.34 -5.32
N LEU A 68 16.93 -6.57 -4.02
CA LEU A 68 18.00 -6.60 -3.01
C LEU A 68 18.79 -7.91 -3.07
N LEU A 69 18.11 -9.02 -3.35
CA LEU A 69 18.71 -10.35 -3.43
C LEU A 69 19.18 -10.71 -4.84
N ASP A 70 18.87 -9.86 -5.84
CA ASP A 70 19.10 -10.11 -7.26
C ASP A 70 18.42 -11.41 -7.77
N ILE A 71 17.23 -11.70 -7.23
CA ILE A 71 16.42 -12.88 -7.57
C ILE A 71 15.14 -12.40 -8.23
N ALA A 72 15.00 -12.64 -9.54
CA ALA A 72 13.88 -12.18 -10.36
C ALA A 72 13.49 -10.70 -10.13
N PRO A 73 14.39 -9.72 -10.38
CA PRO A 73 14.10 -8.29 -10.19
C PRO A 73 12.86 -7.78 -10.94
N GLU A 74 12.46 -8.48 -12.01
CA GLU A 74 11.23 -8.24 -12.77
C GLU A 74 9.94 -8.36 -11.93
N LEU A 75 10.00 -8.95 -10.73
CA LEU A 75 8.88 -8.99 -9.79
C LEU A 75 8.61 -7.64 -9.11
N VAL A 76 9.60 -6.73 -9.05
CA VAL A 76 9.45 -5.40 -8.45
C VAL A 76 8.35 -4.58 -9.11
N PRO A 77 8.32 -4.40 -10.45
CA PRO A 77 7.23 -3.67 -11.09
C PRO A 77 5.88 -4.35 -10.88
N LEU A 78 5.82 -5.68 -10.83
CA LEU A 78 4.57 -6.40 -10.56
C LEU A 78 4.05 -6.15 -9.13
N ALA A 79 4.95 -6.13 -8.14
CA ALA A 79 4.62 -5.79 -6.76
C ALA A 79 4.12 -4.33 -6.64
N ALA A 80 4.80 -3.41 -7.34
CA ALA A 80 4.39 -2.01 -7.41
C ALA A 80 3.00 -1.83 -8.02
N LEU A 81 2.67 -2.58 -9.09
CA LEU A 81 1.34 -2.59 -9.70
C LEU A 81 0.28 -3.14 -8.75
N GLY A 82 0.58 -4.23 -8.03
CA GLY A 82 -0.34 -4.78 -7.03
C GLY A 82 -0.70 -3.76 -5.93
N LEU A 83 0.30 -3.05 -5.41
CA LEU A 83 0.10 -1.97 -4.45
C LEU A 83 -0.66 -0.78 -5.05
N ALA A 84 -0.39 -0.43 -6.31
CA ALA A 84 -1.13 0.62 -7.02
C ALA A 84 -2.63 0.26 -7.15
N LEU A 85 -2.98 -1.00 -7.38
CA LEU A 85 -4.37 -1.47 -7.41
C LEU A 85 -5.05 -1.35 -6.05
N VAL A 86 -4.34 -1.66 -4.96
CA VAL A 86 -4.85 -1.45 -3.59
C VAL A 86 -5.15 0.03 -3.35
N MET A 87 -4.24 0.93 -3.77
CA MET A 87 -4.44 2.37 -3.65
C MET A 87 -5.57 2.90 -4.53
N ALA A 88 -5.74 2.36 -5.73
CA ALA A 88 -6.87 2.72 -6.59
C ALA A 88 -8.21 2.38 -5.90
N GLY A 89 -8.30 1.20 -5.28
CA GLY A 89 -9.44 0.82 -4.45
C GLY A 89 -9.65 1.77 -3.26
N ALA A 90 -8.55 2.14 -2.57
CA ALA A 90 -8.60 3.09 -1.45
C ALA A 90 -9.16 4.45 -1.89
N VAL A 91 -8.65 5.03 -2.98
CA VAL A 91 -9.14 6.30 -3.56
C VAL A 91 -10.65 6.23 -3.82
N VAL A 92 -11.14 5.16 -4.44
CA VAL A 92 -12.58 4.99 -4.70
C VAL A 92 -13.39 4.98 -3.40
N VAL A 93 -12.91 4.29 -2.36
CA VAL A 93 -13.55 4.27 -1.03
C VAL A 93 -13.57 5.66 -0.40
N ARG A 94 -12.44 6.40 -0.47
CA ARG A 94 -12.34 7.77 0.06
C ARG A 94 -13.30 8.74 -0.62
N LEU A 95 -13.40 8.67 -1.94
CA LEU A 95 -14.31 9.50 -2.71
C LEU A 95 -15.78 9.20 -2.35
N ARG A 96 -16.14 7.92 -2.19
CA ARG A 96 -17.49 7.52 -1.74
C ARG A 96 -17.82 8.04 -0.34
N ARG A 97 -16.83 8.09 0.55
CA ARG A 97 -16.95 8.64 1.91
C ARG A 97 -16.86 10.17 1.98
N ARG A 98 -16.72 10.86 0.84
CA ARG A 98 -16.57 12.32 0.74
C ARG A 98 -15.36 12.85 1.53
N GLU A 99 -14.24 12.12 1.48
CA GLU A 99 -12.97 12.49 2.11
C GLU A 99 -11.91 12.87 1.04
N PRO A 100 -12.10 13.95 0.27
CA PRO A 100 -11.27 14.25 -0.90
C PRO A 100 -9.80 14.53 -0.55
N LEU A 101 -9.55 15.10 0.63
CA LEU A 101 -8.17 15.38 1.07
C LEU A 101 -7.40 14.07 1.33
N VAL A 102 -8.05 13.07 1.92
CA VAL A 102 -7.44 11.76 2.15
C VAL A 102 -7.29 10.99 0.84
N ALA A 103 -8.26 11.12 -0.07
CA ALA A 103 -8.16 10.57 -1.43
C ALA A 103 -6.92 11.11 -2.18
N LEU A 104 -6.58 12.39 -1.98
CA LEU A 104 -5.39 13.00 -2.59
C LEU A 104 -4.09 12.38 -2.05
N LEU A 105 -4.04 12.02 -0.77
CA LEU A 105 -2.90 11.29 -0.19
C LEU A 105 -2.77 9.90 -0.81
N ASP A 106 -3.88 9.15 -0.92
CA ASP A 106 -3.90 7.83 -1.55
C ASP A 106 -3.49 7.90 -3.04
N LEU A 107 -3.87 8.97 -3.75
CA LEU A 107 -3.37 9.26 -5.11
C LEU A 107 -1.86 9.51 -5.14
N GLY A 108 -1.31 10.17 -4.12
CA GLY A 108 0.14 10.32 -3.96
C GLY A 108 0.84 8.97 -3.83
N TYR A 109 0.33 8.07 -2.99
CA TYR A 109 0.85 6.69 -2.88
C TYR A 109 0.74 5.93 -4.20
N LEU A 110 -0.37 6.06 -4.91
CA LEU A 110 -0.56 5.46 -6.23
C LEU A 110 0.48 5.96 -7.24
N ALA A 111 0.72 7.28 -7.28
CA ALA A 111 1.73 7.88 -8.16
C ALA A 111 3.15 7.39 -7.83
N LEU A 112 3.50 7.25 -6.55
CA LEU A 112 4.78 6.67 -6.13
C LEU A 112 4.91 5.20 -6.53
N CYS A 113 3.84 4.41 -6.42
CA CYS A 113 3.85 3.02 -6.89
C CYS A 113 4.05 2.95 -8.41
N ALA A 114 3.35 3.80 -9.17
CA ALA A 114 3.53 3.89 -10.63
C ALA A 114 4.95 4.33 -11.00
N PHE A 115 5.53 5.28 -10.27
CA PHE A 115 6.92 5.71 -10.47
C PHE A 115 7.91 4.56 -10.28
N VAL A 116 7.75 3.74 -9.23
CA VAL A 116 8.60 2.56 -9.02
C VAL A 116 8.35 1.50 -10.11
N ALA A 117 7.10 1.27 -10.49
CA ALA A 117 6.75 0.30 -11.53
C ALA A 117 7.38 0.66 -12.88
N ILE A 118 7.31 1.94 -13.28
CA ILE A 118 7.87 2.42 -14.55
C ILE A 118 9.40 2.50 -14.48
N GLY A 119 9.97 2.93 -13.35
CA GLY A 119 11.42 3.09 -13.22
C GLY A 119 12.20 1.80 -13.01
N ARG A 120 11.53 0.69 -12.68
CA ARG A 120 12.12 -0.66 -12.52
C ARG A 120 11.65 -1.66 -13.59
N ALA A 121 10.91 -1.18 -14.59
CA ALA A 121 10.57 -1.93 -15.81
C ALA A 121 11.64 -1.68 -16.88
#